data_AF-A0A1G3QJR6-F1
#
_entry.id   AF-A0A1G3QJR6-F1
#
_cell.length_a   1.000
_cell.length_b   1.000
_cell.length_c   1.000
_cell.angle_alpha   90.00
_cell.angle_beta   90.00
_cell.angle_gamma   90.00
#
_symmetry.space_group_name_H-M   'P 1'
#
loop_
_entity.id
_entity.type
_entity.pdbx_description
1 polymer ?
#
loop_
_entity_poly.entity_id
_entity_poly.type
_entity_poly.pdbx_seq_one_letter_code
_entity_poly.pdbx_strand_id
1 'polypeptide(L)'
;MDGPGVINMAITAVQGYKKALEEFRERRSQGLAWNPETLRYEKSDNPDADEFMQLRIKKLKRIAENIRPITVPAWVFAPNGNARKKAREAALLYREVFGTATLKERLISAVLVFTGSIETVRIAMSKVIGREGVVRQPQCLITRYPSREAALRENVPVQIKQIDQPVKEFIQVYEKTYDQAQS
;
A
#
# COMPACT_ATOMS: atom_id res chain seq x y z
N MET A 1 -4.08 -18.69 -12.42
CA MET A 1 -4.56 -17.38 -12.94
C MET A 1 -3.54 -16.29 -12.61
N ASP A 2 -2.24 -16.57 -12.76
CA ASP A 2 -1.20 -15.69 -12.23
C ASP A 2 -0.60 -14.83 -13.35
N GLY A 3 -1.13 -13.61 -13.45
CA GLY A 3 -0.41 -12.53 -14.09
C GLY A 3 0.76 -12.09 -13.20
N PRO A 4 1.71 -11.30 -13.73
CA PRO A 4 2.82 -10.77 -12.95
C PRO A 4 2.29 -10.11 -11.67
N GLY A 5 2.86 -10.42 -10.50
CA GLY A 5 2.38 -9.90 -9.22
C GLY A 5 2.26 -8.37 -9.19
N VAL A 6 3.13 -7.68 -9.94
CA VAL A 6 3.08 -6.22 -10.12
C VAL A 6 1.81 -5.71 -10.81
N ILE A 7 1.23 -6.48 -11.73
CA ILE A 7 -0.05 -6.11 -12.37
C ILE A 7 -1.21 -6.24 -11.40
N ASN A 8 -1.21 -7.27 -10.54
CA ASN A 8 -2.24 -7.40 -9.50
C ASN A 8 -2.16 -6.20 -8.54
N MET A 9 -0.95 -5.83 -8.09
CA MET A 9 -0.75 -4.64 -7.27
C MET A 9 -1.25 -3.37 -7.95
N ALA A 10 -0.98 -3.21 -9.25
CA ALA A 10 -1.45 -2.07 -10.02
C ALA A 10 -2.98 -1.99 -10.06
N ILE A 11 -3.66 -3.11 -10.30
CA ILE A 11 -5.13 -3.21 -10.31
C ILE A 11 -5.69 -2.87 -8.92
N THR A 12 -5.15 -3.49 -7.85
CA THR A 12 -5.59 -3.22 -6.48
C THR A 12 -5.42 -1.75 -6.10
N ALA A 13 -4.31 -1.11 -6.49
CA ALA A 13 -4.06 0.28 -6.19
C ALA A 13 -5.09 1.23 -6.83
N VAL A 14 -5.36 1.07 -8.13
CA VAL A 14 -6.33 1.93 -8.83
C VAL A 14 -7.77 1.66 -8.38
N GLN A 15 -8.13 0.39 -8.15
CA GLN A 15 -9.45 0.03 -7.62
C GLN A 15 -9.65 0.57 -6.19
N GLY A 16 -8.62 0.48 -5.35
CA GLY A 16 -8.66 1.03 -3.99
C GLY A 16 -8.88 2.54 -3.98
N TYR A 17 -8.21 3.26 -4.88
CA TYR A 17 -8.45 4.69 -5.07
C TYR A 17 -9.87 4.99 -5.58
N LYS A 18 -10.35 4.28 -6.61
CA LYS A 18 -11.72 4.44 -7.15
C LYS A 18 -12.77 4.21 -6.07
N LYS A 19 -12.63 3.11 -5.31
CA LYS A 19 -13.51 2.78 -4.19
C LYS A 19 -13.48 3.85 -3.09
N ALA A 20 -12.31 4.39 -2.75
CA ALA A 20 -12.22 5.44 -1.74
C ALA A 20 -12.92 6.74 -2.18
N LEU A 21 -12.88 7.08 -3.47
CA LEU A 21 -13.66 8.21 -4.01
C LEU A 21 -15.17 7.97 -3.92
N GLU A 22 -15.62 6.75 -4.24
CA GLU A 22 -17.03 6.34 -4.14
C GLU A 22 -17.50 6.39 -2.69
N GLU A 23 -16.77 5.78 -1.75
CA GLU A 23 -17.04 5.81 -0.31
C GLU A 23 -17.14 7.25 0.23
N PHE A 24 -16.26 8.15 -0.22
CA PHE A 24 -16.29 9.55 0.20
C PHE A 24 -17.53 10.29 -0.32
N ARG A 25 -17.92 10.07 -1.57
CA ARG A 25 -19.15 10.65 -2.14
C ARG A 25 -20.39 10.12 -1.44
N GLU A 26 -20.43 8.81 -1.18
CA GLU A 26 -21.53 8.15 -0.49
C GLU A 26 -21.70 8.71 0.93
N ARG A 27 -20.62 8.79 1.71
CA ARG A 27 -20.65 9.36 3.07
C ARG A 27 -21.12 10.80 3.08
N ARG A 28 -20.61 11.62 2.15
CA ARG A 28 -21.05 13.00 2.00
C ARG A 28 -22.54 13.10 1.67
N SER A 29 -23.05 12.23 0.81
CA SER A 29 -24.49 12.19 0.46
C SER A 29 -25.38 11.74 1.63
N GLN A 30 -24.83 10.94 2.55
CA GLN A 30 -25.52 10.42 3.72
C GLN A 30 -25.38 11.33 4.96
N GLY A 31 -24.66 12.45 4.85
CA GLY A 31 -24.38 13.35 5.98
C GLY A 31 -23.51 12.72 7.07
N LEU A 32 -22.67 11.75 6.70
CA LEU A 32 -21.79 11.06 7.64
C LEU A 32 -20.50 11.86 7.86
N ALA A 33 -20.16 12.12 9.12
CA ALA A 33 -18.92 12.74 9.54
C ALA A 33 -18.09 11.77 10.39
N TRP A 34 -16.76 11.94 10.37
CA TRP A 34 -15.86 11.17 11.22
C TRP A 34 -15.91 11.68 12.66
N ASN A 35 -16.26 10.81 13.61
CA ASN A 35 -16.22 11.09 15.04
C ASN A 35 -14.93 10.52 15.64
N PRO A 36 -13.99 11.36 16.14
CA PRO A 36 -12.72 10.91 16.69
C PRO A 36 -12.85 10.20 18.06
N GLU A 37 -13.93 10.45 18.80
CA GLU A 37 -14.16 9.82 20.11
C GLU A 37 -14.63 8.38 19.96
N THR A 38 -15.52 8.12 19.01
CA THR A 38 -16.06 6.78 18.74
C THR A 38 -15.28 6.02 17.67
N LEU A 39 -14.37 6.70 16.96
CA LEU A 39 -13.59 6.20 15.82
C LEU A 39 -14.49 5.63 14.71
N ARG A 40 -15.64 6.26 14.49
CA ARG A 40 -16.69 5.79 13.57
C ARG A 40 -17.26 6.96 12.76
N TYR A 41 -17.95 6.59 11.69
CA TYR A 41 -18.73 7.54 10.89
C TYR A 41 -20.16 7.59 11.41
N GLU A 42 -20.62 8.78 11.76
CA GLU A 42 -21.93 9.02 12.36
C GLU A 42 -22.65 10.13 11.61
N LYS A 43 -23.99 10.11 11.63
CA LYS A 43 -24.79 11.19 11.03
C LYS A 43 -24.56 12.47 11.84
N SER A 44 -24.26 13.55 11.14
CA SER A 44 -24.14 14.89 11.72
C SER A 44 -25.05 15.84 10.97
N ASP A 45 -25.75 16.72 11.69
CA ASP A 45 -26.55 17.80 11.11
C ASP A 45 -25.66 18.87 10.44
N ASN A 46 -24.40 18.97 10.86
CA ASN A 46 -23.39 19.81 10.24
C ASN A 46 -22.09 18.99 10.05
N PRO A 47 -21.98 18.21 8.98
CA PRO A 47 -20.82 17.36 8.75
C PRO A 47 -19.59 18.21 8.41
N ASP A 48 -18.62 18.24 9.32
CA ASP A 48 -17.32 18.88 9.09
C ASP A 48 -16.57 18.21 7.93
N ALA A 49 -15.57 18.93 7.40
CA ALA A 49 -14.70 18.39 6.36
C ALA A 49 -13.96 17.13 6.85
N ASP A 50 -14.23 15.98 6.22
CA ASP A 50 -13.55 14.71 6.55
C ASP A 50 -12.10 14.70 6.04
N GLU A 51 -11.21 15.32 6.83
CA GLU A 51 -9.77 15.40 6.53
C GLU A 51 -9.12 14.02 6.45
N PHE A 52 -9.55 13.08 7.30
CA PHE A 52 -9.00 11.72 7.31
C PHE A 52 -9.22 11.03 5.96
N MET A 53 -10.45 11.08 5.43
CA MET A 53 -10.74 10.50 4.13
C MET A 53 -10.01 11.22 3.00
N GLN A 54 -9.90 12.55 3.05
CA GLN A 54 -9.13 13.30 2.06
C GLN A 54 -7.65 12.87 2.04
N LEU A 55 -7.02 12.72 3.21
CA LEU A 55 -5.65 12.21 3.32
C LEU A 55 -5.52 10.78 2.81
N ARG A 56 -6.49 9.91 3.12
CA ARG A 56 -6.54 8.53 2.60
C ARG A 56 -6.63 8.51 1.08
N ILE A 57 -7.54 9.27 0.49
CA ILE A 57 -7.71 9.40 -0.97
C ILE A 57 -6.42 9.91 -1.60
N LYS A 58 -5.80 10.95 -1.03
CA LYS A 58 -4.53 11.52 -1.52
C LYS A 58 -3.40 10.49 -1.49
N LYS A 59 -3.31 9.69 -0.43
CA LYS A 59 -2.32 8.61 -0.32
C LYS A 59 -2.56 7.52 -1.35
N LEU A 60 -3.80 7.05 -1.51
CA LEU A 60 -4.17 6.01 -2.48
C LEU A 60 -3.92 6.48 -3.92
N LYS A 61 -4.28 7.73 -4.23
CA LYS A 61 -3.97 8.39 -5.50
C LYS A 61 -2.48 8.32 -5.81
N ARG A 62 -1.64 8.78 -4.87
CA ARG A 62 -0.18 8.78 -5.03
C ARG A 62 0.38 7.39 -5.28
N ILE A 63 -0.11 6.38 -4.55
CA ILE A 63 0.33 4.98 -4.74
C ILE A 63 -0.04 4.51 -6.15
N ALA A 64 -1.27 4.73 -6.59
CA ALA A 64 -1.73 4.36 -7.92
C ALA A 64 -0.92 5.07 -9.01
N GLU A 65 -0.76 6.40 -8.93
CA GLU A 65 0.03 7.20 -9.87
C GLU A 65 1.48 6.70 -9.98
N ASN A 66 2.11 6.33 -8.86
CA ASN A 66 3.48 5.82 -8.86
C ASN A 66 3.62 4.45 -9.54
N ILE A 67 2.58 3.60 -9.48
CA ILE A 67 2.59 2.27 -10.10
C ILE A 67 2.24 2.35 -11.60
N ARG A 68 1.45 3.34 -12.01
CA ARG A 68 0.96 3.50 -13.38
C ARG A 68 2.02 3.31 -14.47
N PRO A 69 3.25 3.88 -14.38
CA PRO A 69 4.26 3.74 -15.43
C PRO A 69 4.71 2.29 -15.67
N ILE A 70 4.47 1.37 -14.72
CA ILE A 70 4.85 -0.04 -14.81
C ILE A 70 3.92 -0.83 -15.72
N THR A 71 2.68 -0.36 -15.94
CA THR A 71 1.67 -1.07 -16.74
C THR A 71 2.12 -1.34 -18.19
N VAL A 72 2.87 -0.41 -18.80
CA VAL A 72 3.41 -0.56 -20.16
C VAL A 72 4.56 -1.57 -20.22
N PRO A 73 5.65 -1.45 -19.44
CA PRO A 73 6.69 -2.47 -19.37
C PRO A 73 6.14 -3.87 -19.08
N ALA A 74 5.20 -3.99 -18.15
CA ALA A 74 4.59 -5.27 -17.81
C ALA A 74 3.76 -5.87 -18.95
N TRP A 75 3.19 -5.04 -19.84
CA TRP A 75 2.53 -5.48 -21.07
C TRP A 75 3.54 -5.96 -22.12
N VAL A 76 4.64 -5.21 -22.31
CA VAL A 76 5.71 -5.52 -23.27
C VAL A 76 6.40 -6.84 -22.93
N PHE A 77 6.82 -7.00 -21.67
CA PHE A 77 7.55 -8.17 -21.19
C PHE A 77 6.65 -9.28 -20.61
N ALA A 78 5.35 -9.26 -20.90
CA ALA A 78 4.43 -10.30 -20.45
C ALA A 78 4.83 -11.68 -21.01
N PRO A 79 4.86 -12.75 -20.18
CA PRO A 79 5.35 -14.07 -20.61
C PRO A 79 4.37 -14.83 -21.52
N ASN A 80 3.09 -14.47 -21.53
CA ASN A 80 2.06 -15.12 -22.35
C ASN A 80 0.91 -14.14 -22.69
N GLY A 81 0.02 -14.57 -23.59
CA GLY A 81 -1.11 -13.75 -24.06
C GLY A 81 -2.09 -13.35 -22.95
N ASN A 82 -2.34 -14.22 -21.98
CA ASN A 82 -3.24 -13.93 -20.86
C ASN A 82 -2.66 -12.84 -19.93
N ALA A 83 -1.37 -12.93 -19.59
CA ALA A 83 -0.67 -11.91 -18.83
C ALA A 83 -0.66 -10.56 -19.57
N ARG A 84 -0.46 -10.60 -20.90
CA ARG A 84 -0.53 -9.41 -21.76
C ARG A 84 -1.92 -8.78 -21.75
N LYS A 85 -2.98 -9.59 -21.86
CA LYS A 85 -4.38 -9.13 -21.76
C LYS A 85 -4.62 -8.42 -20.42
N LYS A 86 -4.19 -9.05 -19.31
CA LYS A 86 -4.34 -8.48 -17.95
C LYS A 86 -3.58 -7.16 -17.77
N ALA A 87 -2.36 -7.05 -18.30
CA ALA A 87 -1.59 -5.81 -18.26
C ALA A 87 -2.27 -4.69 -19.06
N ARG A 88 -2.87 -5.02 -20.22
CA ARG A 88 -3.65 -4.07 -21.02
C ARG A 88 -4.92 -3.62 -20.29
N GLU A 89 -5.64 -4.55 -19.66
CA GLU A 89 -6.82 -4.24 -18.84
C GLU A 89 -6.46 -3.28 -17.70
N ALA A 90 -5.35 -3.54 -17.00
CA ALA A 90 -4.85 -2.62 -15.98
C ALA A 90 -4.56 -1.23 -16.56
N ALA A 91 -3.84 -1.13 -17.69
CA ALA A 91 -3.54 0.14 -18.34
C ALA A 91 -4.81 0.91 -18.75
N LEU A 92 -5.84 0.22 -19.24
CA LEU A 92 -7.14 0.81 -19.57
C LEU A 92 -7.85 1.33 -18.33
N LEU A 93 -7.85 0.58 -17.23
CA LEU A 93 -8.44 1.01 -15.96
C LEU A 93 -7.76 2.27 -15.41
N TYR A 94 -6.43 2.36 -15.51
CA TYR A 94 -5.71 3.60 -15.18
C TYR A 94 -6.09 4.76 -16.09
N ARG A 95 -6.36 4.50 -17.38
CA ARG A 95 -6.80 5.54 -18.31
C ARG A 95 -8.22 6.03 -18.01
N GLU A 96 -9.12 5.12 -17.63
CA GLU A 96 -10.47 5.47 -17.19
C GLU A 96 -10.44 6.37 -15.95
N VAL A 97 -9.61 6.01 -14.96
CA VAL A 97 -9.59 6.69 -13.65
C VAL A 97 -8.78 7.99 -13.65
N PHE A 98 -7.63 8.03 -14.34
CA PHE A 98 -6.70 9.17 -14.33
C PHE A 98 -6.61 9.93 -15.66
N GLY A 99 -7.34 9.52 -16.70
CA GLY A 99 -7.24 10.11 -18.03
C GLY A 99 -5.99 9.65 -18.79
N THR A 100 -5.45 10.47 -19.69
CA THR A 100 -4.25 10.09 -20.47
C THR A 100 -2.98 10.14 -19.61
N ALA A 101 -1.98 9.32 -19.97
CA ALA A 101 -0.69 9.35 -19.29
C ALA A 101 0.06 10.64 -19.61
N THR A 102 0.60 11.27 -18.58
CA THR A 102 1.43 12.47 -18.65
C THR A 102 2.76 12.18 -19.34
N LEU A 103 3.44 13.21 -19.83
CA LEU A 103 4.76 13.05 -20.48
C LEU A 103 5.80 12.42 -19.55
N LYS A 104 5.80 12.80 -18.27
CA LYS A 104 6.69 12.23 -17.26
C LYS A 104 6.49 10.73 -17.11
N GLU A 105 5.24 10.29 -16.99
CA GLU A 105 4.92 8.86 -16.86
C GLU A 105 5.35 8.08 -18.11
N ARG A 106 5.11 8.64 -19.30
CA ARG A 106 5.54 8.02 -20.57
C ARG A 106 7.05 7.87 -20.64
N LEU A 107 7.81 8.89 -20.20
CA LEU A 107 9.26 8.84 -20.15
C LEU A 107 9.76 7.75 -19.19
N ILE A 108 9.19 7.66 -17.98
CA ILE A 108 9.52 6.61 -17.01
C ILE A 108 9.23 5.22 -17.61
N SER A 109 8.05 5.03 -18.20
CA SER A 109 7.71 3.78 -18.88
C SER A 109 8.69 3.44 -20.00
N ALA A 110 9.09 4.42 -20.82
CA ALA A 110 10.04 4.22 -21.90
C ALA A 110 11.42 3.79 -21.37
N VAL A 111 11.91 4.45 -20.31
CA VAL A 111 13.17 4.07 -19.64
C VAL A 111 13.10 2.64 -19.11
N LEU A 112 11.99 2.26 -18.46
CA LEU A 112 11.79 0.90 -17.94
C LEU A 112 11.74 -0.15 -19.07
N VAL A 113 11.10 0.16 -20.20
CA VAL A 113 11.11 -0.72 -21.38
C VAL A 113 12.52 -0.84 -21.96
N PHE A 114 13.26 0.27 -22.03
CA PHE A 114 14.60 0.28 -22.58
C PHE A 114 15.57 -0.56 -21.73
N THR A 115 15.61 -0.31 -20.41
CA THR A 115 16.49 -1.07 -19.49
C THR A 115 16.07 -2.54 -19.39
N GLY A 116 14.77 -2.83 -19.37
CA GLY A 116 14.25 -4.20 -19.42
C GLY A 116 14.61 -4.94 -20.72
N SER A 117 14.64 -4.23 -21.86
CA SER A 117 15.02 -4.80 -23.15
C SER A 117 16.50 -5.20 -23.17
N ILE A 118 17.38 -4.32 -22.65
CA ILE A 118 18.82 -4.62 -22.52
C ILE A 118 19.02 -5.89 -21.69
N GLU A 119 18.35 -5.98 -20.55
CA GLU A 119 18.45 -7.15 -19.66
C GLU A 119 17.91 -8.43 -20.32
N THR A 120 16.80 -8.32 -21.05
CA THR A 120 16.21 -9.44 -21.79
C THR A 120 17.19 -9.97 -22.85
N VAL A 121 17.84 -9.08 -23.60
CA VAL A 121 18.85 -9.44 -24.61
C VAL A 121 20.08 -10.08 -23.94
N ARG A 122 20.56 -9.52 -22.82
CA ARG A 122 21.66 -10.11 -22.04
C ARG A 122 21.35 -11.54 -21.59
N ILE A 123 20.14 -11.78 -21.09
CA ILE A 123 19.68 -13.11 -20.65
C ILE A 123 19.56 -14.05 -21.85
N ALA A 124 19.02 -13.60 -22.97
CA ALA A 124 18.92 -14.39 -24.18
C ALA A 124 20.31 -14.82 -24.70
N MET A 125 21.27 -13.89 -24.78
CA MET A 125 22.65 -14.20 -25.16
C MET A 125 23.32 -15.18 -24.19
N SER A 126 23.09 -15.02 -22.88
CA SER A 126 23.64 -15.95 -21.88
C SER A 126 23.13 -17.37 -22.11
N LYS A 127 21.83 -17.53 -22.40
CA LYS A 127 21.23 -18.83 -22.71
C LYS A 127 21.79 -19.45 -23.99
N VAL A 128 22.04 -18.66 -25.03
CA VAL A 128 22.68 -19.14 -26.29
C VAL A 128 24.08 -19.67 -26.05
N ILE A 129 24.83 -19.08 -25.11
CA ILE A 129 26.20 -19.49 -24.75
C ILE A 129 26.19 -20.69 -23.76
N GLY A 130 25.01 -21.21 -23.40
CA GLY A 130 24.87 -22.32 -22.45
C GLY A 130 25.06 -21.91 -20.97
N ARG A 131 24.99 -20.61 -20.66
CA ARG A 131 25.01 -20.09 -19.28
C ARG A 131 23.61 -19.78 -18.79
N GLU A 132 23.37 -19.96 -17.49
CA GLU A 132 22.13 -19.51 -16.86
C GLU A 132 22.06 -17.98 -16.85
N GLY A 133 21.10 -17.43 -17.60
CA GLY A 133 20.81 -15.99 -17.57
C GLY A 133 19.94 -15.64 -16.37
N VAL A 134 20.56 -15.30 -15.24
CA VAL A 134 19.85 -14.82 -14.05
C VAL A 134 19.64 -13.31 -14.13
N VAL A 135 18.42 -12.86 -13.85
CA VAL A 135 18.07 -11.43 -13.76
C VAL A 135 18.86 -10.80 -12.63
N ARG A 136 19.51 -9.65 -12.89
CA ARG A 136 20.26 -8.94 -11.84
C ARG A 136 19.29 -8.45 -10.76
N GLN A 137 19.43 -8.97 -9.55
CA GLN A 137 18.70 -8.47 -8.39
C GLN A 137 19.37 -7.20 -7.84
N PRO A 138 18.60 -6.21 -7.37
CA PRO A 138 19.15 -5.07 -6.65
C PRO A 138 19.80 -5.52 -5.34
N GLN A 139 20.80 -4.78 -4.86
CA GLN A 139 21.40 -5.06 -3.55
C GLN A 139 20.35 -4.86 -2.45
N CYS A 140 20.14 -5.88 -1.63
CA CYS A 140 19.24 -5.78 -0.48
C CYS A 140 19.91 -4.98 0.64
N LEU A 141 19.35 -3.81 0.98
CA LEU A 141 19.74 -3.10 2.19
C LEU A 141 18.99 -3.72 3.37
N ILE A 142 19.71 -4.38 4.28
CA ILE A 142 19.11 -4.88 5.52
C ILE A 142 18.99 -3.69 6.48
N THR A 143 17.77 -3.16 6.62
CA THR A 143 17.46 -2.21 7.68
C THR A 143 17.43 -2.96 9.01
N ARG A 144 18.50 -2.84 9.80
CA ARG A 144 18.49 -3.31 11.19
C ARG A 144 17.76 -2.27 12.02
N TYR A 145 16.61 -2.64 12.56
CA TYR A 145 15.95 -1.83 13.57
C TYR A 145 16.82 -1.81 14.83
N PRO A 146 16.95 -0.66 15.52
CA PRO A 146 17.58 -0.64 16.83
C PRO A 146 16.90 -1.67 17.72
N SER A 147 17.68 -2.43 18.49
CA SER A 147 17.11 -3.32 19.50
C SER A 147 16.21 -2.51 20.42
N ARG A 148 15.14 -3.13 20.95
CA ARG A 148 14.19 -2.48 21.87
C ARG A 148 14.93 -1.74 23.01
N GLU A 149 16.05 -2.30 23.47
CA GLU A 149 16.93 -1.71 24.47
C GLU A 149 17.67 -0.45 23.99
N ALA A 150 18.11 -0.40 22.72
CA ALA A 150 18.75 0.79 22.14
C ALA A 150 17.73 1.93 21.92
N ALA A 151 16.51 1.60 21.47
CA ALA A 151 15.44 2.57 21.29
C ALA A 151 14.94 3.17 22.63
N LEU A 152 14.97 2.37 23.71
CA LEU A 152 14.66 2.82 25.07
C LEU A 152 15.78 3.67 25.70
N ARG A 153 17.04 3.48 25.29
CA ARG A 153 18.19 4.25 25.80
C ARG A 153 18.33 5.63 25.17
N GLU A 154 17.96 5.81 23.90
CA GLU A 154 18.05 7.11 23.22
C GLU A 154 16.87 8.05 23.54
N ASN A 155 15.73 7.54 24.04
CA ASN A 155 14.49 8.32 24.19
C ASN A 155 13.83 8.24 25.58
N VAL A 156 14.58 8.33 26.68
CA VAL A 156 13.97 8.52 28.02
C VAL A 156 14.87 9.42 28.88
N PRO A 157 14.36 10.58 29.34
CA PRO A 157 13.55 10.55 30.55
C PRO A 157 12.18 11.19 30.37
N VAL A 158 11.23 10.46 29.77
CA VAL A 158 9.86 10.54 30.28
C VAL A 158 9.81 9.63 31.49
N GLN A 159 9.62 10.21 32.68
CA GLN A 159 9.46 9.48 33.93
C GLN A 159 8.30 8.47 33.80
N ILE A 160 8.61 7.23 33.46
CA ILE A 160 7.69 6.10 33.66
C ILE A 160 7.76 5.77 35.15
N LYS A 161 7.05 6.56 35.97
CA LYS A 161 6.81 6.24 37.39
C LYS A 161 5.34 6.09 37.74
N GLN A 162 4.43 6.16 36.77
CA GLN A 162 2.98 6.14 37.03
C GLN A 162 2.15 5.08 36.29
N ILE A 163 2.76 4.17 35.52
CA ILE A 163 1.99 3.13 34.80
C ILE A 163 1.87 1.81 35.61
N ASP A 164 2.66 1.63 36.67
CA ASP A 164 2.63 0.39 37.47
C ASP A 164 1.47 0.31 38.49
N GLN A 165 0.84 1.44 38.84
CA GLN A 165 -0.29 1.46 39.77
C GLN A 165 -1.63 1.03 39.14
N PRO A 166 -2.08 1.58 38.00
CA PRO A 166 -3.40 1.24 37.46
C PRO A 166 -3.49 -0.21 36.96
N VAL A 167 -2.36 -0.81 36.54
CA VAL A 167 -2.34 -2.20 36.08
C VAL A 167 -2.46 -3.19 37.24
N LYS A 168 -1.83 -2.91 38.39
CA LYS A 168 -1.95 -3.77 39.58
C LYS A 168 -3.34 -3.70 40.20
N GLU A 169 -3.95 -2.53 40.23
CA GLU A 169 -5.34 -2.38 40.68
C GLU A 169 -6.30 -3.13 39.75
N PHE A 170 -6.09 -3.08 38.43
CA PHE A 170 -6.93 -3.82 37.48
C PHE A 170 -6.80 -5.34 37.64
N ILE A 171 -5.59 -5.86 37.85
CA ILE A 171 -5.34 -7.29 38.09
C ILE A 171 -6.02 -7.75 39.39
N GLN A 172 -5.90 -6.97 40.47
CA GLN A 172 -6.53 -7.32 41.76
C GLN A 172 -8.05 -7.29 41.71
N VAL A 173 -8.66 -6.33 40.98
CA VAL A 173 -10.11 -6.29 40.79
C VAL A 173 -10.57 -7.51 39.98
N TYR A 174 -9.80 -7.92 38.97
CA TYR A 174 -10.12 -9.06 38.12
C TYR A 174 -10.04 -10.41 38.87
N GLU A 175 -9.01 -10.60 39.69
CA GLU A 175 -8.87 -11.82 40.51
C GLU A 175 -10.00 -11.91 41.56
N LYS A 176 -10.34 -10.80 42.20
CA LYS A 176 -11.38 -10.77 43.24
C LYS A 176 -12.79 -11.02 42.69
N THR A 177 -13.07 -10.61 41.45
CA THR A 177 -14.35 -10.90 40.77
C THR A 177 -14.41 -12.34 40.25
N TYR A 178 -13.28 -12.93 39.87
CA TYR A 178 -13.21 -14.32 39.45
C TYR A 178 -13.48 -15.29 40.61
N ASP A 179 -12.90 -15.04 41.77
CA ASP A 179 -13.09 -15.90 42.96
C ASP A 179 -14.52 -15.85 43.51
N GLN A 180 -15.19 -14.68 43.42
CA GLN A 180 -16.59 -14.52 43.83
C GLN A 180 -17.59 -15.17 42.87
N ALA A 181 -17.21 -15.41 41.61
CA ALA A 181 -18.07 -16.08 40.63
C ALA A 181 -17.94 -17.62 40.66
N GLN A 182 -16.99 -18.16 41.44
CA GLN A 182 -16.74 -19.60 41.58
C GLN A 182 -17.17 -20.17 42.95
N SER A 183 -17.66 -19.34 43.88
CA SER A 183 -18.31 -19.77 45.14
C SER A 183 -19.83 -19.63 45.05
#